data_AF-A0A963VRV0-F1
#
_entry.id   AF-A0A963VRV0-F1
#
_cell.length_a   1.000
_cell.length_b   1.000
_cell.length_c   1.000
_cell.angle_alpha   90.00
_cell.angle_beta   90.00
_cell.angle_gamma   90.00
#
_symmetry.space_group_name_H-M   'P 1'
#
loop_
_entity.id
_entity.type
_entity.pdbx_description
1 polymer ?
#
loop_
_entity_poly.entity_id
_entity_poly.type
_entity_poly.pdbx_seq_one_letter_code
_entity_poly.pdbx_strand_id
1 'polypeptide(L)'
;MNAILDPSFVRGNDAIVIFGRSSNYDISATVAGVTITSDNGANIRIPAFGTGGGLEIIFNDGQFELGTDDGGNTFQLNGAAGSQEIGNAAVAIGSGGSGGTGTAVSLDVGTPSVARVIDASGSNFMFTDNAEATTNVRIVGMTDGDLIKVTNAVAGDYNFQRDFTDINDLVITYTDVDTGATNIIIIDEVLPASGAVSTLAAATATIGFDFLTFA
;
A
#
# COMPACT_ATOMS: atom_id res chain seq x y z
N MET A 1 -5.30 27.23 3.20
CA MET A 1 -4.81 27.86 4.45
C MET A 1 -3.48 27.21 4.76
N ASN A 2 -2.44 27.99 5.07
CA ASN A 2 -1.13 27.44 5.38
C ASN A 2 -0.87 27.62 6.88
N ALA A 3 -0.60 26.54 7.58
CA ALA A 3 -0.30 26.55 9.01
C ALA A 3 1.13 26.07 9.23
N ILE A 4 1.88 26.76 10.08
CA ILE A 4 3.21 26.32 10.53
C ILE A 4 3.11 26.15 12.04
N LEU A 5 3.42 24.95 12.52
CA LEU A 5 3.41 24.66 13.94
C LEU A 5 4.70 25.15 14.59
N ASP A 6 4.59 25.61 15.83
CA ASP A 6 5.77 25.95 16.62
C ASP A 6 6.49 24.68 17.09
N PRO A 7 7.84 24.65 17.15
CA PRO A 7 8.59 23.50 17.63
C PRO A 7 8.28 23.03 19.06
N SER A 8 7.54 23.81 19.86
CA SER A 8 7.02 23.38 21.16
C SER A 8 5.84 22.39 21.06
N PHE A 9 5.20 22.28 19.90
CA PHE A 9 4.04 21.42 19.61
C PHE A 9 4.42 19.96 19.27
N VAL A 10 5.69 19.60 19.40
CA VAL A 10 6.23 18.28 18.99
C VAL A 10 7.02 17.63 20.13
N ARG A 11 6.58 17.86 21.38
CA ARG A 11 7.26 17.34 22.58
C ARG A 11 6.63 16.05 23.12
N GLY A 12 5.64 15.50 22.40
CA GLY A 12 5.00 14.20 22.65
C GLY A 12 3.57 14.32 23.17
N ASN A 13 2.69 13.40 22.75
CA ASN A 13 1.25 13.37 23.04
C ASN A 13 0.44 14.57 22.49
N ASP A 14 1.03 15.33 21.57
CA ASP A 14 0.31 16.35 20.81
C ASP A 14 -0.49 15.66 19.70
N ALA A 15 -1.66 16.21 19.37
CA ALA A 15 -2.53 15.68 18.32
C ALA A 15 -2.98 16.80 17.37
N ILE A 16 -2.99 16.50 16.08
CA ILE A 16 -3.58 17.35 15.03
C ILE A 16 -4.79 16.62 14.48
N VAL A 17 -5.94 17.28 14.52
CA VAL A 17 -7.14 16.82 13.82
C VAL A 17 -7.24 17.55 12.48
N ILE A 18 -7.21 16.79 11.40
CA ILE A 18 -7.37 17.29 10.03
C ILE A 18 -8.73 16.79 9.51
N PHE A 19 -9.65 17.73 9.28
CA PHE A 19 -10.96 17.38 8.73
C PHE A 19 -10.84 16.98 7.27
N GLY A 20 -11.14 15.72 6.99
CA GLY A 20 -11.03 15.14 5.65
C GLY A 20 -10.67 13.65 5.73
N ARG A 21 -10.60 13.01 4.58
CA ARG A 21 -10.05 11.66 4.43
C ARG A 21 -8.56 11.75 4.21
N SER A 22 -7.77 10.83 4.76
CA SER A 22 -6.31 10.83 4.62
C SER A 22 -5.87 10.77 3.15
N SER A 23 -6.63 10.07 2.30
CA SER A 23 -6.42 9.94 0.85
C SER A 23 -6.41 11.25 0.07
N ASN A 24 -6.86 12.35 0.67
CA ASN A 24 -6.92 13.67 0.05
C ASN A 24 -5.68 14.52 0.37
N TYR A 25 -4.64 13.88 0.90
CA TYR A 25 -3.43 14.52 1.39
C TYR A 25 -2.21 13.70 0.99
N ASP A 26 -1.17 14.42 0.61
CA ASP A 26 0.18 13.93 0.48
C ASP A 26 1.04 14.40 1.66
N ILE A 27 2.11 13.64 1.95
CA ILE A 27 3.11 13.97 2.94
C ILE A 27 4.52 13.90 2.34
N SER A 28 5.38 14.82 2.75
CA SER A 28 6.81 14.82 2.44
C SER A 28 7.62 15.30 3.63
N ALA A 29 8.90 14.91 3.68
CA ALA A 29 9.80 15.25 4.75
C ALA A 29 11.13 15.80 4.23
N THR A 30 11.69 16.71 5.01
CA THR A 30 13.05 17.23 4.83
C THR A 30 13.73 17.27 6.18
N VAL A 31 15.03 17.57 6.20
CA VAL A 31 15.74 17.84 7.46
C VAL A 31 15.13 19.00 8.29
N ALA A 32 14.29 19.83 7.67
CA ALA A 32 13.60 20.93 8.34
C ALA A 32 12.24 20.53 8.93
N GLY A 33 11.79 19.29 8.72
CA GLY A 33 10.50 18.78 9.19
C GLY A 33 9.61 18.23 8.07
N VAL A 34 8.34 18.07 8.41
CA VAL A 34 7.33 17.36 7.62
C VAL A 34 6.30 18.34 7.07
N THR A 35 5.85 18.11 5.84
CA THR A 35 4.80 18.90 5.20
C THR A 35 3.67 17.98 4.78
N ILE A 36 2.45 18.28 5.24
CA ILE A 36 1.21 17.65 4.79
C ILE A 36 0.55 18.61 3.82
N THR A 37 0.22 18.15 2.62
CA THR A 37 -0.37 18.96 1.55
C THR A 37 -1.69 18.33 1.13
N SER A 38 -2.79 19.07 1.19
CA SER A 38 -4.07 18.61 0.64
C SER A 38 -4.13 18.74 -0.88
N ASP A 39 -5.05 18.04 -1.53
CA ASP A 39 -5.32 18.12 -2.98
C ASP A 39 -5.55 19.55 -3.50
N ASN A 40 -6.06 20.44 -2.65
CA ASN A 40 -6.30 21.84 -3.02
C ASN A 40 -5.07 22.74 -2.85
N GLY A 41 -3.91 22.17 -2.49
CA GLY A 41 -2.63 22.85 -2.31
C GLY A 41 -2.44 23.54 -0.96
N ALA A 42 -3.41 23.47 -0.03
CA ALA A 42 -3.19 23.91 1.34
C ALA A 42 -2.18 23.01 2.06
N ASN A 43 -1.33 23.61 2.89
CA ASN A 43 -0.29 22.87 3.60
C ASN A 43 -0.26 23.12 5.11
N ILE A 44 0.13 22.08 5.84
CA ILE A 44 0.52 22.14 7.25
C ILE A 44 1.99 21.76 7.31
N ARG A 45 2.81 22.63 7.90
CA ARG A 45 4.23 22.36 8.10
C ARG A 45 4.50 22.11 9.57
N ILE A 46 5.03 20.93 9.84
CA ILE A 46 5.44 20.44 11.15
C ILE A 46 6.97 20.57 11.20
N PRO A 47 7.54 21.36 12.12
CA PRO A 47 8.99 21.48 12.24
C PRO A 47 9.61 20.15 12.66
N ALA A 48 10.90 19.96 12.34
CA ALA A 48 11.64 18.78 12.77
C ALA A 48 11.60 18.62 14.31
N PHE A 49 11.43 17.38 14.77
CA PHE A 49 11.38 17.00 16.17
C PHE A 49 12.42 15.92 16.49
N GLY A 50 12.79 15.81 17.77
CA GLY A 50 13.84 14.91 18.23
C GLY A 50 13.36 13.46 18.37
N THR A 51 14.31 12.55 18.62
CA THR A 51 14.03 11.14 18.86
C THR A 51 13.17 10.97 20.11
N GLY A 52 12.05 10.23 19.97
CA GLY A 52 11.17 9.88 21.10
C GLY A 52 9.93 10.76 21.29
N GLY A 53 9.61 11.65 20.35
CA GLY A 53 8.32 12.35 20.31
C GLY A 53 7.49 11.89 19.12
N GLY A 54 6.35 11.25 19.37
CA GLY A 54 5.32 10.99 18.37
C GLY A 54 4.27 12.10 18.36
N LEU A 55 3.86 12.54 17.17
CA LEU A 55 2.74 13.44 16.95
C LEU A 55 1.58 12.65 16.36
N GLU A 56 0.43 12.63 17.02
CA GLU A 56 -0.76 11.98 16.48
C GLU A 56 -1.41 12.87 15.42
N ILE A 57 -1.72 12.30 14.26
CA ILE A 57 -2.46 12.94 13.17
C ILE A 57 -3.75 12.16 12.97
N ILE A 58 -4.87 12.85 13.13
CA ILE A 58 -6.21 12.26 13.11
C ILE A 58 -6.95 12.80 11.89
N PHE A 59 -7.36 11.89 11.01
CA PHE A 59 -8.29 12.15 9.91
C PHE A 59 -9.67 11.55 10.24
N ASN A 60 -10.66 11.80 9.38
CA ASN A 60 -12.01 11.24 9.58
C ASN A 60 -12.05 9.71 9.38
N ASP A 61 -11.09 9.15 8.65
CA ASP A 61 -11.00 7.75 8.26
C ASP A 61 -9.89 6.98 8.99
N GLY A 62 -9.14 7.63 9.87
CA GLY A 62 -8.11 6.94 10.64
C GLY A 62 -7.19 7.86 11.43
N GLN A 63 -6.34 7.24 12.25
CA GLN A 63 -5.30 7.91 13.02
C GLN A 63 -3.94 7.38 12.59
N PHE A 64 -2.95 8.27 12.54
CA PHE A 64 -1.57 7.98 12.22
C PHE A 64 -0.67 8.63 13.26
N GLU A 65 0.43 8.00 13.62
CA GLU A 65 1.46 8.60 14.45
C GLU A 65 2.62 9.02 13.56
N LEU A 66 2.88 10.33 13.50
CA LEU A 66 4.09 10.86 12.89
C LEU A 66 5.24 10.78 13.88
N GLY A 67 6.29 10.05 13.51
CA GLY A 67 7.47 9.83 14.33
C GLY A 67 8.75 9.80 13.51
N THR A 68 9.83 9.37 14.15
CA THR A 68 11.04 8.89 13.46
C THR A 68 11.07 7.37 13.45
N ASP A 69 11.78 6.75 12.51
CA ASP A 69 12.08 5.32 12.53
C ASP A 69 12.78 4.89 13.83
N ASP A 70 12.84 3.58 14.09
CA ASP A 70 13.51 3.01 15.26
C ASP A 70 14.99 3.41 15.37
N GLY A 71 15.60 3.80 14.24
CA GLY A 71 16.95 4.35 14.16
C GLY A 71 17.06 5.87 14.39
N GLY A 72 15.94 6.60 14.39
CA GLY A 72 15.91 8.06 14.52
C GLY A 72 16.44 8.84 13.31
N ASN A 73 16.62 8.18 12.18
CA ASN A 73 17.27 8.68 10.97
C ASN A 73 16.29 9.21 9.92
N THR A 74 15.07 8.68 9.87
CA THR A 74 14.04 9.04 8.87
C THR A 74 12.72 9.38 9.57
N PHE A 75 11.89 10.20 8.93
CA PHE A 75 10.52 10.44 9.39
C PHE A 75 9.61 9.31 8.91
N GLN A 76 8.66 8.90 9.75
CA GLN A 76 7.70 7.85 9.42
C GLN A 76 6.28 8.22 9.86
N LEU A 77 5.27 7.75 9.12
CA LEU A 77 3.88 7.69 9.56
C LEU A 77 3.55 6.26 9.96
N ASN A 78 3.11 6.05 11.20
CA ASN A 78 2.67 4.75 11.69
C ASN A 78 1.15 4.72 11.70
N GLY A 79 0.54 3.89 10.86
CA GLY A 79 -0.91 3.66 10.84
C GLY A 79 -1.25 2.25 11.30
N ALA A 80 -2.55 1.95 11.38
CA ALA A 80 -3.03 0.60 11.68
C ALA A 80 -2.57 -0.45 10.64
N ALA A 81 -2.30 -0.04 9.40
CA ALA A 81 -1.81 -0.86 8.30
C ALA A 81 -0.26 -0.91 8.19
N GLY A 82 0.45 -0.43 9.22
CA GLY A 82 1.92 -0.41 9.27
C GLY A 82 2.54 0.98 9.11
N SER A 83 3.87 1.00 9.00
CA SER A 83 4.69 2.21 8.93
C SER A 83 5.02 2.60 7.49
N GLN A 84 4.99 3.89 7.19
CA GLN A 84 5.38 4.50 5.92
C GLN A 84 6.56 5.44 6.14
N GLU A 85 7.72 5.15 5.56
CA GLU A 85 8.84 6.09 5.55
C GLU A 85 8.50 7.29 4.65
N ILE A 86 8.83 8.49 5.13
CA ILE A 86 8.54 9.74 4.44
C ILE A 86 9.84 10.31 3.87
N GLY A 87 9.94 10.31 2.55
CA GLY A 87 11.05 10.91 1.82
C GLY A 87 10.81 12.38 1.45
N ASN A 88 11.72 12.92 0.63
CA ASN A 88 11.61 14.29 0.11
C ASN A 88 10.54 14.47 -0.98
N ALA A 89 10.08 13.38 -1.58
CA ALA A 89 8.97 13.35 -2.52
C ALA A 89 7.64 13.32 -1.76
N ALA A 90 6.62 13.96 -2.33
CA ALA A 90 5.25 13.86 -1.85
C ALA A 90 4.72 12.45 -2.09
N VAL A 91 4.10 11.86 -1.07
CA VAL A 91 3.47 10.52 -1.11
C VAL A 91 2.11 10.60 -0.44
N ALA A 92 1.09 9.92 -0.98
CA ALA A 92 -0.25 9.90 -0.40
C ALA A 92 -0.27 9.35 1.04
N ILE A 93 -1.18 9.87 1.88
CA ILE A 93 -1.38 9.43 3.26
C ILE A 93 -2.47 8.35 3.33
N GLY A 94 -2.18 7.22 3.98
CA GLY A 94 -3.17 6.19 4.26
C GLY A 94 -3.55 5.32 3.06
N SER A 95 -2.72 5.29 2.01
CA SER A 95 -2.57 4.03 1.28
C SER A 95 -2.11 3.02 2.32
N GLY A 96 -2.97 2.08 2.74
CA GLY A 96 -2.63 0.95 3.60
C GLY A 96 -1.64 0.02 2.91
N GLY A 97 -0.47 0.55 2.62
CA GLY A 97 0.59 -0.04 1.86
C GLY A 97 1.83 0.61 2.42
N SER A 98 2.49 -0.15 3.29
CA SER A 98 3.83 0.11 3.76
C SER A 98 4.65 0.78 2.65
N GLY A 99 4.90 2.08 2.81
CA GLY A 99 6.06 2.74 2.23
C GLY A 99 7.31 2.21 2.90
N GLY A 100 7.48 0.89 2.89
CA GLY A 100 8.77 0.29 2.88
C GLY A 100 9.35 0.59 1.51
N THR A 101 10.66 0.64 1.45
CA THR A 101 11.42 0.49 0.21
C THR A 101 11.24 -0.91 -0.40
N GLY A 102 10.00 -1.39 -0.47
CA GLY A 102 9.62 -2.55 -1.26
C GLY A 102 10.10 -2.29 -2.66
N THR A 103 10.98 -3.17 -3.14
CA THR A 103 11.44 -3.12 -4.53
C THR A 103 10.17 -3.09 -5.39
N ALA A 104 9.96 -2.03 -6.16
CA ALA A 104 8.85 -1.98 -7.09
C ALA A 104 9.10 -3.08 -8.14
N VAL A 105 8.30 -4.14 -8.10
CA VAL A 105 8.45 -5.29 -9.00
C VAL A 105 7.27 -5.29 -9.96
N SER A 106 7.55 -5.08 -11.25
CA SER A 106 6.53 -5.25 -12.29
C SER A 106 6.18 -6.74 -12.46
N LEU A 107 4.88 -7.01 -12.54
CA LEU A 107 4.30 -8.32 -12.81
C LEU A 107 4.09 -8.58 -14.30
N ASP A 108 4.35 -7.60 -15.18
CA ASP A 108 4.20 -7.65 -16.65
C ASP A 108 5.25 -8.55 -17.31
N VAL A 109 5.34 -9.78 -16.83
CA VAL A 109 6.37 -10.77 -17.09
C VAL A 109 5.76 -12.17 -17.08
N GLY A 110 6.54 -13.13 -17.57
CA GLY A 110 6.07 -14.49 -17.80
C GLY A 110 5.56 -14.67 -19.22
N THR A 111 5.06 -15.87 -19.51
CA THR A 111 4.44 -16.18 -20.80
C THR A 111 3.11 -16.89 -20.57
N PRO A 112 2.21 -16.95 -21.56
CA PRO A 112 0.93 -17.64 -21.39
C PRO A 112 1.05 -19.13 -20.99
N SER A 113 2.22 -19.75 -21.22
CA SER A 113 2.47 -21.17 -20.91
C SER A 113 3.35 -21.41 -19.69
N VAL A 114 4.05 -20.40 -19.18
CA VAL A 114 4.97 -20.55 -18.05
C VAL A 114 4.86 -19.35 -17.12
N ALA A 115 4.41 -19.60 -15.89
CA ALA A 115 4.39 -18.61 -14.83
C ALA A 115 5.82 -18.30 -14.37
N ARG A 116 6.13 -17.01 -14.17
CA ARG A 116 7.35 -16.60 -13.48
C ARG A 116 7.12 -16.62 -11.97
N VAL A 117 7.99 -17.30 -11.23
CA VAL A 117 7.94 -17.27 -9.76
C VAL A 117 8.61 -15.99 -9.25
N ILE A 118 7.93 -15.32 -8.33
CA ILE A 118 8.38 -14.11 -7.64
C ILE A 118 8.31 -14.39 -6.14
N ASP A 119 9.42 -14.16 -5.45
CA ASP A 119 9.53 -14.35 -4.01
C ASP A 119 9.27 -13.02 -3.30
N ALA A 120 8.17 -12.97 -2.55
CA ALA A 120 7.77 -11.84 -1.71
C ALA A 120 8.16 -12.05 -0.23
N SER A 121 8.93 -13.09 0.09
CA SER A 121 9.38 -13.29 1.46
C SER A 121 10.35 -12.19 1.90
N GLY A 122 10.15 -11.69 3.12
CA GLY A 122 11.04 -10.72 3.74
C GLY A 122 10.34 -9.40 4.10
N SER A 123 10.63 -8.35 3.33
CA SER A 123 10.06 -7.01 3.53
C SER A 123 8.75 -6.84 2.76
N ASN A 124 8.02 -5.77 3.03
CA ASN A 124 6.79 -5.44 2.29
C ASN A 124 7.10 -5.00 0.86
N PHE A 125 6.49 -5.64 -0.13
CA PHE A 125 6.64 -5.42 -1.57
C PHE A 125 5.49 -4.60 -2.15
N MET A 126 5.83 -3.77 -3.14
CA MET A 126 4.87 -3.11 -4.01
C MET A 126 5.00 -3.69 -5.41
N PHE A 127 4.01 -4.46 -5.84
CA PHE A 127 3.92 -5.01 -7.18
C PHE A 127 3.10 -4.08 -8.07
N THR A 128 3.49 -3.95 -9.34
CA THR A 128 2.71 -3.21 -10.34
C THR A 128 2.33 -4.13 -11.49
N ASP A 129 1.08 -4.07 -11.92
CA ASP A 129 0.55 -4.83 -13.05
C ASP A 129 -0.20 -3.87 -13.99
N ASN A 130 0.10 -3.95 -15.28
CA ASN A 130 -0.66 -3.25 -16.31
C ASN A 130 -1.61 -4.24 -16.98
N ALA A 131 -2.91 -3.98 -16.86
CA ALA A 131 -3.94 -4.87 -17.40
C ALA A 131 -3.90 -5.04 -18.93
N GLU A 132 -3.28 -4.08 -19.64
CA GLU A 132 -3.04 -4.11 -21.09
C GLU A 132 -1.76 -4.89 -21.49
N ALA A 133 -0.95 -5.33 -20.53
CA ALA A 133 0.25 -6.13 -20.73
C ALA A 133 0.02 -7.58 -20.29
N THR A 134 0.70 -8.54 -20.91
CA THR A 134 0.56 -9.95 -20.51
C THR A 134 1.33 -10.23 -19.22
N THR A 135 0.64 -10.85 -18.26
CA THR A 135 1.16 -11.24 -16.95
C THR A 135 0.88 -12.72 -16.72
N ASN A 136 1.91 -13.47 -16.35
CA ASN A 136 1.74 -14.82 -15.80
C ASN A 136 2.77 -15.04 -14.69
N VAL A 137 2.33 -14.90 -13.44
CA VAL A 137 3.21 -14.92 -12.27
C VAL A 137 2.64 -15.80 -11.16
N ARG A 138 3.55 -16.37 -10.37
CA ARG A 138 3.27 -16.98 -9.07
C ARG A 138 4.06 -16.24 -8.02
N ILE A 139 3.37 -15.58 -7.10
CA ILE A 139 3.96 -14.86 -5.97
C ILE A 139 3.95 -15.80 -4.78
N VAL A 140 5.11 -16.05 -4.20
CA VAL A 140 5.27 -16.88 -2.99
C VAL A 140 5.63 -16.02 -1.80
N GLY A 141 5.18 -16.41 -0.61
CA GLY A 141 5.56 -15.73 0.64
C GLY A 141 4.93 -14.35 0.84
N MET A 142 3.79 -14.08 0.19
CA MET A 142 3.07 -12.81 0.37
C MET A 142 2.47 -12.72 1.78
N THR A 143 2.64 -11.58 2.43
CA THR A 143 2.19 -11.31 3.79
C THR A 143 1.51 -9.95 3.91
N ASP A 144 0.96 -9.67 5.10
CA ASP A 144 0.36 -8.37 5.40
C ASP A 144 1.37 -7.24 5.20
N GLY A 145 1.00 -6.25 4.38
CA GLY A 145 1.86 -5.14 3.95
C GLY A 145 2.31 -5.22 2.49
N ASP A 146 2.24 -6.40 1.85
CA ASP A 146 2.46 -6.55 0.41
C ASP A 146 1.24 -6.08 -0.38
N LEU A 147 1.46 -5.34 -1.47
CA LEU A 147 0.37 -4.80 -2.29
C LEU A 147 0.63 -4.98 -3.78
N ILE A 148 -0.37 -5.47 -4.50
CA ILE A 148 -0.42 -5.45 -5.95
C ILE A 148 -1.25 -4.26 -6.40
N LYS A 149 -0.67 -3.40 -7.24
CA LYS A 149 -1.36 -2.28 -7.87
C LYS A 149 -1.57 -2.57 -9.34
N VAL A 150 -2.84 -2.73 -9.73
CA VAL A 150 -3.26 -2.89 -11.12
C VAL A 150 -3.62 -1.53 -11.71
N THR A 151 -3.20 -1.27 -12.95
CA THR A 151 -3.63 -0.09 -13.74
C THR A 151 -4.39 -0.51 -14.98
N ASN A 152 -5.24 0.39 -15.49
CA ASN A 152 -6.01 0.23 -16.74
C ASN A 152 -7.10 -0.85 -16.69
N ALA A 153 -7.56 -1.22 -15.49
CA ALA A 153 -8.72 -2.09 -15.28
C ALA A 153 -9.35 -1.78 -13.93
N VAL A 154 -10.54 -2.32 -13.68
CA VAL A 154 -11.21 -2.20 -12.38
C VAL A 154 -11.43 -3.56 -11.73
N ALA A 155 -11.66 -3.58 -10.41
CA ALA A 155 -11.85 -4.81 -9.64
C ALA A 155 -12.95 -5.73 -10.18
N GLY A 156 -13.96 -5.18 -10.86
CA GLY A 156 -15.07 -5.95 -11.45
C GLY A 156 -14.67 -6.74 -12.70
N ASP A 157 -13.53 -6.43 -13.32
CA ASP A 157 -13.05 -7.10 -14.52
C ASP A 157 -12.31 -8.40 -14.18
N TYR A 158 -11.72 -8.48 -12.98
CA TYR A 158 -10.94 -9.62 -12.54
C TYR A 158 -11.80 -10.70 -11.89
N ASN A 159 -11.44 -11.94 -12.18
CA ASN A 159 -12.02 -13.13 -11.57
C ASN A 159 -11.11 -13.64 -10.45
N PHE A 160 -11.72 -14.01 -9.32
CA PHE A 160 -11.03 -14.50 -8.12
C PHE A 160 -11.53 -15.90 -7.80
N GLN A 161 -10.61 -16.85 -7.64
CA GLN A 161 -10.95 -18.22 -7.29
C GLN A 161 -9.79 -18.91 -6.57
N ARG A 162 -10.09 -20.03 -5.91
CA ARG A 162 -9.06 -20.94 -5.42
C ARG A 162 -8.44 -21.70 -6.59
N ASP A 163 -7.15 -22.02 -6.51
CA ASP A 163 -6.56 -22.94 -7.49
C ASP A 163 -7.20 -24.33 -7.32
N PHE A 164 -7.40 -25.03 -8.43
CA PHE A 164 -8.03 -26.36 -8.43
C PHE A 164 -7.06 -27.47 -8.03
N THR A 165 -5.76 -27.21 -8.16
CA THR A 165 -4.67 -28.14 -7.82
C THR A 165 -4.13 -27.89 -6.41
N ASP A 166 -4.18 -26.64 -5.94
CA ASP A 166 -3.90 -26.27 -4.56
C ASP A 166 -4.96 -25.32 -4.00
N ILE A 167 -5.77 -25.80 -3.05
CA ILE A 167 -6.89 -25.01 -2.55
C ILE A 167 -6.44 -23.81 -1.70
N ASN A 168 -5.18 -23.77 -1.25
CA ASN A 168 -4.63 -22.66 -0.48
C ASN A 168 -4.13 -21.51 -1.35
N ASP A 169 -4.06 -21.69 -2.67
CA ASP A 169 -3.66 -20.64 -3.61
C ASP A 169 -4.85 -19.78 -4.03
N LEU A 170 -4.61 -18.46 -4.12
CA LEU A 170 -5.53 -17.54 -4.79
C LEU A 170 -5.11 -17.34 -6.24
N VAL A 171 -6.03 -17.60 -7.17
CA VAL A 171 -5.86 -17.30 -8.59
C VAL A 171 -6.70 -16.09 -8.97
N ILE A 172 -6.04 -15.10 -9.56
CA ILE A 172 -6.62 -13.85 -10.03
C ILE A 172 -6.39 -13.76 -11.54
N THR A 173 -7.47 -13.63 -12.30
CA THR A 173 -7.40 -13.68 -13.76
C THR A 173 -8.17 -12.54 -14.41
N TYR A 174 -7.62 -12.01 -15.50
CA TYR A 174 -8.28 -11.06 -16.39
C TYR A 174 -7.81 -11.29 -17.82
N THR A 175 -8.65 -10.95 -18.79
CA THR A 175 -8.26 -10.88 -20.21
C THR A 175 -8.81 -9.59 -20.76
N ASP A 176 -7.89 -8.72 -21.16
CA ASP A 176 -8.25 -7.47 -21.77
C ASP A 176 -8.76 -7.71 -23.19
N VAL A 177 -9.97 -7.25 -23.46
CA VAL A 177 -10.65 -7.51 -24.74
C VAL A 177 -10.12 -6.65 -25.88
N ASP A 178 -9.53 -5.49 -25.57
CA ASP A 178 -9.07 -4.52 -26.55
C ASP A 178 -7.65 -4.87 -27.04
N THR A 179 -6.78 -5.30 -26.13
CA THR A 179 -5.39 -5.67 -26.41
C THR A 179 -5.18 -7.17 -26.58
N GLY A 180 -6.09 -8.00 -26.05
CA GLY A 180 -5.93 -9.45 -25.97
C GLY A 180 -4.91 -9.89 -24.91
N ALA A 181 -4.42 -8.97 -24.06
CA ALA A 181 -3.52 -9.30 -22.97
C ALA A 181 -4.21 -10.19 -21.93
N THR A 182 -3.47 -11.15 -21.41
CA THR A 182 -3.97 -12.05 -20.36
C THR A 182 -3.19 -11.80 -19.08
N ASN A 183 -3.88 -11.69 -17.96
CA ASN A 183 -3.27 -11.58 -16.65
C ASN A 183 -3.65 -12.80 -15.83
N ILE A 184 -2.64 -13.51 -15.35
CA ILE A 184 -2.76 -14.65 -14.46
C ILE A 184 -1.80 -14.40 -13.30
N ILE A 185 -2.36 -14.07 -12.14
CA ILE A 185 -1.61 -13.84 -10.92
C ILE A 185 -2.03 -14.92 -9.93
N ILE A 186 -1.07 -15.73 -9.51
CA ILE A 186 -1.28 -16.76 -8.48
C ILE A 186 -0.56 -16.29 -7.22
N ILE A 187 -1.26 -16.25 -6.09
CA ILE A 187 -0.67 -15.98 -4.78
C ILE A 187 -0.67 -17.30 -4.00
N ASP A 188 0.53 -17.80 -3.75
CA ASP A 188 0.82 -19.12 -3.18
C ASP A 188 0.51 -19.13 -1.68
N GLU A 189 -0.21 -20.17 -1.21
CA GLU A 189 -0.44 -20.45 0.21
C GLU A 189 -1.03 -19.26 1.02
N VAL A 190 -1.78 -18.37 0.37
CA VAL A 190 -2.34 -17.16 1.02
C VAL A 190 -3.73 -17.39 1.61
N LEU A 191 -4.45 -18.41 1.12
CA LEU A 191 -5.80 -18.71 1.57
C LEU A 191 -5.78 -19.78 2.68
N PRO A 192 -6.57 -19.60 3.75
CA PRO A 192 -6.85 -20.70 4.68
C PRO A 192 -7.64 -21.82 3.97
N ALA A 193 -7.60 -23.03 4.56
CA ALA A 193 -8.21 -24.26 4.00
C ALA A 193 -9.74 -24.21 3.78
N SER A 194 -10.43 -23.14 4.16
CA SER A 194 -11.86 -22.96 3.96
C SER A 194 -12.22 -21.49 3.75
N GLY A 195 -13.37 -21.23 3.12
CA GLY A 195 -13.84 -19.88 2.80
C GLY A 195 -14.08 -19.71 1.30
N ALA A 196 -15.20 -19.08 0.93
CA ALA A 196 -15.54 -18.84 -0.46
C ALA A 196 -14.77 -17.62 -0.98
N VAL A 197 -14.15 -17.76 -2.16
CA VAL A 197 -13.48 -16.68 -2.85
C VAL A 197 -14.08 -16.57 -4.25
N SER A 198 -14.77 -15.46 -4.50
CA SER A 198 -15.41 -15.17 -5.79
C SER A 198 -15.38 -13.68 -6.17
N THR A 199 -14.82 -12.84 -5.30
CA THR A 199 -14.67 -11.39 -5.49
C THR A 199 -13.43 -10.93 -4.73
N LEU A 200 -12.90 -9.76 -5.06
CA LEU A 200 -11.85 -9.12 -4.28
C LEU A 200 -12.22 -9.00 -2.80
N ALA A 201 -13.41 -8.47 -2.48
CA ALA A 201 -13.84 -8.29 -1.10
C ALA A 201 -13.89 -9.62 -0.32
N ALA A 202 -14.33 -10.71 -0.97
CA ALA A 202 -14.32 -12.03 -0.37
C ALA A 202 -12.89 -12.58 -0.18
N ALA A 203 -11.99 -12.34 -1.15
CA ALA A 203 -10.58 -12.70 -1.04
C ALA A 203 -9.90 -11.95 0.11
N THR A 204 -10.01 -10.62 0.16
CA THR A 204 -9.47 -9.77 1.24
C THR A 204 -9.97 -10.22 2.61
N ALA A 205 -11.28 -10.46 2.75
CA ALA A 205 -11.85 -10.93 4.00
C ALA A 205 -11.36 -12.32 4.41
N THR A 206 -11.07 -13.19 3.44
CA THR A 206 -10.59 -14.56 3.68
C THR A 206 -9.09 -14.59 4.03
N ILE A 207 -8.30 -13.71 3.40
CA ILE A 207 -6.85 -13.56 3.62
C ILE A 207 -6.58 -12.81 4.94
N GLY A 208 -7.39 -11.79 5.24
CA GLY A 208 -7.29 -11.01 6.47
C GLY A 208 -6.52 -9.70 6.34
N PHE A 209 -6.04 -9.34 5.14
CA PHE A 209 -5.37 -8.07 4.85
C PHE A 209 -5.64 -7.62 3.41
N ASP A 210 -5.41 -6.33 3.14
CA ASP A 210 -5.50 -5.75 1.80
C ASP A 210 -4.25 -6.09 0.98
N PHE A 211 -4.44 -6.68 -0.19
CA PHE A 211 -3.33 -7.20 -1.02
C PHE A 211 -3.41 -6.76 -2.49
N LEU A 212 -4.52 -6.16 -2.92
CA LEU A 212 -4.77 -5.75 -4.30
C LEU A 212 -5.54 -4.43 -4.37
N THR A 213 -5.09 -3.52 -5.22
CA THR A 213 -5.74 -2.23 -5.50
C THR A 213 -5.74 -1.91 -7.00
N PHE A 214 -6.61 -1.00 -7.40
CA PHE A 214 -6.81 -0.57 -8.79
C PHE A 214 -6.66 0.95 -8.90
N ALA A 215 -6.06 1.42 -9.99
CA ALA A 215 -5.81 2.84 -10.27
C ALA A 215 -6.10 3.22 -11.72
#